data_AF-A0A9X8RN07-F1
#
_entry.id   AF-A0A9X8RN07-F1
#
_cell.length_a   1.000
_cell.length_b   1.000
_cell.length_c   1.000
_cell.angle_alpha   90.00
_cell.angle_beta   90.00
_cell.angle_gamma   90.00
#
_symmetry.space_group_name_H-M   'P 1'
#
loop_
_entity.id
_entity.type
_entity.pdbx_description
1 polymer ?
#
loop_
_entity_poly.entity_id
_entity_poly.type
_entity_poly.pdbx_seq_one_letter_code
_entity_poly.pdbx_strand_id
1 'polypeptide(L)'
;MLKRKYHEGSDPWRVRVLGEFPKGESDSLISLEAVETSTIREVNISNDYILNIGADIARYGDDETIIAPRIGGKVFDLLTYSKKDTMETVGNILRAVDKFKSMYHQINRVKIKTDDDGLGAGVTDRLKEVIRQERLKYEIVPIQNGSSAIEKDKYYNKASEMWDNMREELDANLSGFIQNKEAIIQLPNDDKLIKQLSNRKYTVDSKGKIQIESKKEMKKRIGESPDRADAVIYSFAENNNTDLSLLKGGSVWG
;
A
#
# COMPACT_ATOMS: atom_id res chain seq x y z
N MET A 1 -9.94 19.92 20.44
CA MET A 1 -9.09 20.27 19.28
C MET A 1 -8.06 19.16 18.98
N LEU A 2 -7.38 18.59 19.99
CA LEU A 2 -6.46 17.45 19.80
C LEU A 2 -7.16 16.11 19.48
N LYS A 3 -8.34 15.86 20.07
CA LYS A 3 -9.18 14.66 19.82
C LYS A 3 -9.69 14.50 18.40
N ARG A 4 -9.68 15.57 17.61
CA ARG A 4 -10.05 15.55 16.19
C ARG A 4 -8.83 15.40 15.26
N LYS A 5 -7.61 15.54 15.82
CA LYS A 5 -6.34 15.49 15.08
C LYS A 5 -5.61 14.17 15.28
N TYR A 6 -5.80 13.52 16.43
CA TYR A 6 -5.22 12.21 16.74
C TYR A 6 -6.34 11.25 17.14
N HIS A 7 -6.42 10.09 16.49
CA HIS A 7 -7.44 9.08 16.75
C HIS A 7 -7.24 8.47 18.14
N GLU A 8 -8.32 8.35 18.91
CA GLU A 8 -8.32 7.79 20.26
C GLU A 8 -7.81 6.34 20.24
N GLY A 9 -6.65 6.09 20.89
CA GLY A 9 -5.95 4.80 20.87
C GLY A 9 -4.65 4.76 20.05
N SER A 10 -4.44 5.71 19.14
CA SER A 10 -3.19 5.80 18.35
C SER A 10 -1.98 6.25 19.20
N ASP A 11 -0.76 5.89 18.80
CA ASP A 11 0.46 6.33 19.52
C ASP A 11 0.60 7.88 19.58
N PRO A 12 0.27 8.66 18.53
CA PRO A 12 0.18 10.12 18.64
C PRO A 12 -0.82 10.61 19.69
N TRP A 13 -1.97 9.93 19.86
CA TRP A 13 -2.94 10.24 20.92
C TRP A 13 -2.40 9.90 22.31
N ARG A 14 -1.78 8.72 22.46
CA ARG A 14 -1.18 8.27 23.72
C ARG A 14 -0.06 9.22 24.18
N VAL A 15 0.82 9.62 23.28
CA VAL A 15 1.94 10.53 23.59
C VAL A 15 1.47 11.97 23.77
N ARG A 16 0.67 12.50 22.82
CA ARG A 16 0.34 13.95 22.79
C ARG A 16 -0.91 14.32 23.58
N VAL A 17 -1.73 13.35 23.99
CA VAL A 17 -2.96 13.60 24.77
C VAL A 17 -2.93 12.92 26.13
N LEU A 18 -2.50 11.65 26.22
CA LEU A 18 -2.50 10.91 27.49
C LEU A 18 -1.18 11.00 28.27
N GLY A 19 -0.09 11.44 27.64
CA GLY A 19 1.24 11.49 28.25
C GLY A 19 1.86 10.10 28.51
N GLU A 20 1.43 9.09 27.77
CA GLU A 20 1.91 7.71 27.88
C GLU A 20 3.11 7.43 26.95
N PHE A 21 3.93 6.45 27.31
CA PHE A 21 5.01 5.95 26.45
C PHE A 21 4.44 5.21 25.21
N PRO A 22 5.02 5.40 24.01
CA PRO A 22 4.58 4.69 22.79
C PRO A 22 4.70 3.17 22.93
N LYS A 23 3.88 2.41 22.19
CA LYS A 23 3.84 0.94 22.28
C LYS A 23 4.96 0.27 21.45
N GLY A 24 5.53 0.97 20.46
CA GLY A 24 6.65 0.49 19.62
C GLY A 24 7.94 1.31 19.78
N GLU A 25 8.96 1.04 18.93
CA GLU A 25 10.08 1.98 18.79
C GLU A 25 9.52 3.37 18.48
N SER A 26 9.94 4.39 19.24
CA SER A 26 9.29 5.72 19.25
C SER A 26 9.28 6.46 17.91
N ASP A 27 9.97 5.93 16.90
CA ASP A 27 10.16 6.51 15.57
C ASP A 27 9.67 5.64 14.41
N SER A 28 9.00 4.50 14.66
CA SER A 28 8.33 3.73 13.61
C SER A 28 7.05 4.42 13.16
N LEU A 29 6.79 4.44 11.85
CA LEU A 29 5.62 5.13 11.30
C LEU A 29 4.32 4.38 11.61
N ILE A 30 4.27 3.07 11.36
CA ILE A 30 3.08 2.24 11.54
C ILE A 30 3.30 1.37 12.79
N SER A 31 2.31 1.35 13.69
CA SER A 31 2.41 0.51 14.90
C SER A 31 2.26 -0.98 14.56
N LEU A 32 3.02 -1.84 15.25
CA LEU A 32 2.90 -3.30 15.10
C LEU A 32 1.46 -3.79 15.36
N GLU A 33 0.82 -3.25 16.41
CA GLU A 33 -0.56 -3.59 16.78
C GLU A 33 -1.56 -3.33 15.66
N ALA A 34 -1.41 -2.22 14.92
CA ALA A 34 -2.30 -1.90 13.79
C ALA A 34 -2.10 -2.88 12.61
N VAL A 35 -0.87 -3.32 12.39
CA VAL A 35 -0.55 -4.31 11.35
C VAL A 35 -1.08 -5.70 11.74
N GLU A 36 -0.75 -6.20 12.93
CA GLU A 36 -1.19 -7.51 13.44
C GLU A 36 -2.72 -7.61 13.54
N THR A 37 -3.38 -6.54 14.00
CA THR A 37 -4.85 -6.49 14.01
C THR A 37 -5.44 -6.65 12.62
N SER A 38 -4.75 -6.12 11.60
CA SER A 38 -5.20 -6.22 10.21
C SER A 38 -4.95 -7.61 9.60
N THR A 39 -4.13 -8.48 10.20
CA THR A 39 -3.93 -9.87 9.70
C THR A 39 -4.98 -10.85 10.22
N ILE A 40 -5.63 -10.54 11.35
CA ILE A 40 -6.66 -11.39 11.97
C ILE A 40 -8.09 -10.96 11.63
N ARG A 41 -8.26 -9.82 10.95
CA ARG A 41 -9.56 -9.28 10.54
C ARG A 41 -9.97 -9.82 9.17
N GLU A 42 -11.27 -9.97 8.96
CA GLU A 42 -11.84 -10.44 7.70
C GLU A 42 -12.66 -9.36 7.01
N VAL A 43 -12.34 -9.09 5.75
CA VAL A 43 -13.06 -8.12 4.90
C VAL A 43 -13.96 -8.86 3.92
N ASN A 44 -15.22 -8.43 3.84
CA ASN A 44 -16.13 -8.87 2.79
C ASN A 44 -15.87 -8.11 1.49
N ILE A 45 -15.63 -8.85 0.40
CA ILE A 45 -15.30 -8.31 -0.93
C ILE A 45 -16.37 -8.60 -1.99
N SER A 46 -17.57 -9.03 -1.59
CA SER A 46 -18.62 -9.45 -2.53
C SER A 46 -19.09 -8.32 -3.44
N ASN A 47 -18.98 -7.08 -2.98
CA ASN A 47 -19.41 -5.87 -3.70
C ASN A 47 -18.22 -5.08 -4.29
N ASP A 48 -17.03 -5.69 -4.36
CA ASP A 48 -15.84 -5.10 -4.95
C ASP A 48 -15.56 -5.69 -6.33
N TYR A 49 -15.42 -4.81 -7.33
CA TYR A 49 -15.32 -5.18 -8.75
C TYR A 49 -13.96 -4.85 -9.38
N ILE A 50 -13.03 -4.30 -8.59
CA ILE A 50 -11.71 -3.85 -9.06
C ILE A 50 -10.62 -4.70 -8.42
N LEU A 51 -9.84 -5.38 -9.26
CA LEU A 51 -8.57 -5.98 -8.86
C LEU A 51 -7.47 -4.93 -8.95
N ASN A 52 -6.80 -4.68 -7.84
CA ASN A 52 -5.61 -3.86 -7.77
C ASN A 52 -4.40 -4.77 -7.64
N ILE A 53 -3.39 -4.56 -8.47
CA ILE A 53 -2.09 -5.20 -8.37
C ILE A 53 -1.09 -4.12 -8.00
N GLY A 54 -0.52 -4.17 -6.80
CA GLY A 54 0.69 -3.43 -6.48
C GLY A 54 1.92 -4.26 -6.82
N ALA A 55 2.95 -3.66 -7.41
CA ALA A 55 4.16 -4.39 -7.76
C ALA A 55 5.42 -3.57 -7.45
N ASP A 56 6.26 -4.10 -6.56
CA ASP A 56 7.63 -3.60 -6.33
C ASP A 56 8.60 -4.48 -7.12
N ILE A 57 9.41 -3.86 -7.99
CA ILE A 57 10.14 -4.55 -9.05
C ILE A 57 11.63 -4.58 -8.71
N ALA A 58 12.14 -5.78 -8.44
CA ALA A 58 13.57 -6.05 -8.29
C ALA A 58 14.06 -6.97 -9.41
N ARG A 59 15.10 -6.53 -10.14
CA ARG A 59 15.67 -7.31 -11.26
C ARG A 59 16.88 -8.16 -10.86
N TYR A 60 17.83 -7.55 -10.17
CA TYR A 60 19.13 -8.15 -9.83
C TYR A 60 19.45 -7.94 -8.35
N GLY A 61 20.36 -8.75 -7.83
CA GLY A 61 20.77 -8.72 -6.42
C GLY A 61 19.93 -9.65 -5.56
N ASP A 62 19.86 -9.31 -4.27
CA ASP A 62 19.22 -10.13 -3.24
C ASP A 62 17.77 -9.71 -2.96
N ASP A 63 17.28 -8.65 -3.61
CA ASP A 63 15.94 -8.09 -3.40
C ASP A 63 14.86 -8.89 -4.14
N GLU A 64 13.64 -8.91 -3.58
CA GLU A 64 12.50 -9.67 -4.09
C GLU A 64 11.62 -8.77 -4.99
N THR A 65 11.18 -9.29 -6.15
CA THR A 65 10.02 -8.72 -6.85
C THR A 65 8.76 -9.22 -6.15
N ILE A 66 7.91 -8.29 -5.72
CA ILE A 66 6.66 -8.60 -5.02
C ILE A 66 5.48 -8.15 -5.85
N ILE A 67 4.48 -9.02 -5.98
CA ILE A 67 3.17 -8.69 -6.54
C ILE A 67 2.13 -8.85 -5.42
N ALA A 68 1.45 -7.75 -5.09
CA ALA A 68 0.42 -7.65 -4.07
C ALA A 68 -0.98 -7.50 -4.70
N PRO A 69 -1.72 -8.61 -4.88
CA PRO A 69 -3.10 -8.56 -5.32
C PRO A 69 -4.04 -8.11 -4.20
N ARG A 70 -4.94 -7.18 -4.52
CA ARG A 70 -5.94 -6.63 -3.61
C ARG A 70 -7.29 -6.45 -4.28
N ILE A 71 -8.36 -6.87 -3.61
CA ILE A 71 -9.75 -6.58 -3.99
C ILE A 71 -10.42 -5.93 -2.77
N GLY A 72 -11.03 -4.75 -2.94
CA GLY A 72 -11.55 -3.98 -1.81
C GLY A 72 -10.49 -3.78 -0.73
N GLY A 73 -10.85 -3.94 0.54
CA GLY A 73 -9.91 -3.89 1.67
C GLY A 73 -9.00 -5.12 1.84
N LYS A 74 -9.18 -6.17 1.03
CA LYS A 74 -8.49 -7.45 1.21
C LYS A 74 -7.27 -7.57 0.34
N VAL A 75 -6.10 -7.62 0.97
CA VAL A 75 -4.83 -8.01 0.37
C VAL A 75 -4.70 -9.52 0.48
N PHE A 76 -4.42 -10.18 -0.64
CA PHE A 76 -4.21 -11.62 -0.68
C PHE A 76 -2.73 -11.98 -0.53
N ASP A 77 -2.43 -13.28 -0.46
CA ASP A 77 -1.06 -13.77 -0.38
C ASP A 77 -0.18 -13.15 -1.48
N LEU A 78 0.99 -12.66 -1.04
CA LEU A 78 1.94 -11.97 -1.89
C LEU A 78 2.64 -12.98 -2.81
N LEU A 79 2.72 -12.67 -4.10
CA LEU A 79 3.48 -13.47 -5.05
C LEU A 79 4.91 -12.93 -5.08
N THR A 80 5.86 -13.76 -4.64
CA THR A 80 7.27 -13.39 -4.50
C THR A 80 8.08 -14.04 -5.61
N TYR A 81 8.92 -13.25 -6.26
CA TYR A 81 9.83 -13.70 -7.32
C TYR A 81 11.23 -13.16 -7.09
N SER A 82 12.25 -13.92 -7.47
CA SER A 82 13.65 -13.49 -7.37
C SER A 82 14.35 -13.67 -8.71
N LYS A 83 15.25 -12.74 -9.04
CA LYS A 83 16.14 -12.81 -10.21
C LYS A 83 15.37 -12.99 -11.53
N LYS A 84 14.26 -12.27 -11.68
CA LYS A 84 13.43 -12.25 -12.89
C LYS A 84 13.76 -11.05 -13.74
N ASP A 85 13.87 -11.26 -15.05
CA ASP A 85 13.99 -10.14 -15.96
C ASP A 85 12.65 -9.38 -16.08
N THR A 86 12.69 -8.23 -16.77
CA THR A 86 11.50 -7.38 -16.91
C THR A 86 10.37 -8.07 -17.70
N MET A 87 10.70 -8.94 -18.65
CA MET A 87 9.71 -9.64 -19.48
C MET A 87 9.05 -10.79 -18.70
N GLU A 88 9.84 -11.57 -17.97
CA GLU A 88 9.32 -12.58 -17.04
C GLU A 88 8.42 -11.96 -15.99
N THR A 89 8.81 -10.79 -15.46
CA THR A 89 8.03 -10.05 -14.45
C THR A 89 6.69 -9.58 -14.99
N VAL A 90 6.65 -9.04 -16.22
CA VAL A 90 5.38 -8.71 -16.90
C VAL A 90 4.50 -9.95 -17.03
N GLY A 91 5.06 -11.08 -17.45
CA GLY A 91 4.34 -12.34 -17.54
C GLY A 91 3.79 -12.82 -16.19
N ASN A 92 4.54 -12.64 -15.10
CA ASN A 92 4.08 -12.96 -13.74
C ASN A 92 2.89 -12.08 -13.32
N ILE A 93 2.93 -10.78 -13.60
CA ILE A 93 1.84 -9.84 -13.31
C ILE A 93 0.57 -10.23 -14.07
N LEU A 94 0.67 -10.51 -15.38
CA LEU A 94 -0.49 -10.89 -16.19
C LEU A 94 -1.09 -12.23 -15.73
N ARG A 95 -0.24 -13.23 -15.42
CA ARG A 95 -0.71 -14.51 -14.83
C ARG A 95 -1.42 -14.31 -13.49
N ALA A 96 -0.95 -13.38 -12.65
CA ALA A 96 -1.62 -13.05 -11.41
C ALA A 96 -3.02 -12.46 -11.69
N VAL A 97 -3.13 -11.53 -12.64
CA VAL A 97 -4.42 -10.97 -13.05
C VAL A 97 -5.37 -12.07 -13.54
N ASP A 98 -4.91 -12.97 -14.41
CA ASP A 98 -5.75 -14.06 -14.93
C ASP A 98 -6.20 -15.02 -13.82
N LYS A 99 -5.30 -15.38 -12.90
CA LYS A 99 -5.62 -16.19 -11.72
C LYS A 99 -6.70 -15.54 -10.87
N PHE A 100 -6.60 -14.25 -10.57
CA PHE A 100 -7.58 -13.58 -9.72
C PHE A 100 -8.92 -13.38 -10.42
N LYS A 101 -8.93 -13.11 -11.73
CA LYS A 101 -10.18 -13.01 -12.49
C LYS A 101 -10.91 -14.35 -12.62
N SER A 102 -10.19 -15.47 -12.66
CA SER A 102 -10.81 -16.81 -12.68
C SER A 102 -11.33 -17.25 -11.31
N MET A 103 -10.73 -16.78 -10.22
CA MET A 103 -11.24 -17.04 -8.87
C MET A 103 -12.38 -16.10 -8.47
N TYR A 104 -12.37 -14.86 -8.96
CA TYR A 104 -13.30 -13.80 -8.61
C TYR A 104 -13.99 -13.24 -9.86
N HIS A 105 -15.03 -13.94 -10.31
CA HIS A 105 -15.74 -13.62 -11.55
C HIS A 105 -16.45 -12.25 -11.56
N GLN A 106 -16.65 -11.63 -10.39
CA GLN A 106 -17.21 -10.27 -10.32
C GLN A 106 -16.24 -9.19 -10.81
N ILE A 107 -14.94 -9.49 -10.88
CA ILE A 107 -13.92 -8.52 -11.27
C ILE A 107 -14.10 -8.10 -12.74
N ASN A 108 -14.42 -6.83 -12.94
CA ASN A 108 -14.62 -6.23 -14.26
C ASN A 108 -13.62 -5.12 -14.60
N ARG A 109 -12.79 -4.71 -13.62
CA ARG A 109 -11.73 -3.71 -13.78
C ARG A 109 -10.44 -4.19 -13.14
N VAL A 110 -9.31 -3.83 -13.75
CA VAL A 110 -7.97 -4.15 -13.23
C VAL A 110 -7.13 -2.88 -13.25
N LYS A 111 -6.49 -2.59 -12.13
CA LYS A 111 -5.45 -1.56 -12.00
C LYS A 111 -4.13 -2.23 -11.64
N ILE A 112 -3.08 -1.96 -12.40
CA ILE A 112 -1.73 -2.46 -12.15
C ILE A 112 -0.85 -1.26 -11.82
N LYS A 113 -0.29 -1.25 -10.61
CA LYS A 113 0.39 -0.14 -9.97
C LYS A 113 1.84 -0.56 -9.71
N THR A 114 2.77 -0.03 -10.50
CA THR A 114 4.17 -0.49 -10.54
C THR A 114 5.09 0.59 -9.97
N ASP A 115 6.09 0.21 -9.16
CA ASP A 115 7.23 1.09 -8.87
C ASP A 115 7.91 1.43 -10.20
N ASP A 116 7.78 2.67 -10.65
CA ASP A 116 8.29 3.15 -11.94
C ASP A 116 9.69 3.77 -11.78
N ASP A 117 10.17 3.92 -10.54
CA ASP A 117 11.50 4.43 -10.29
C ASP A 117 12.57 3.40 -10.73
N GLY A 118 13.49 3.83 -11.58
CA GLY A 118 14.62 3.01 -12.02
C GLY A 118 14.24 1.84 -12.92
N LEU A 119 14.33 0.61 -12.40
CA LEU A 119 14.19 -0.62 -13.20
C LEU A 119 12.75 -0.93 -13.61
N GLY A 120 11.78 -0.50 -12.81
CA GLY A 120 10.38 -0.80 -13.06
C GLY A 120 9.77 -0.05 -14.25
N ALA A 121 10.41 1.03 -14.72
CA ALA A 121 10.03 1.73 -15.96
C ALA A 121 9.94 0.77 -17.17
N GLY A 122 10.87 -0.18 -17.30
CA GLY A 122 10.82 -1.17 -18.36
C GLY A 122 9.65 -2.16 -18.25
N VAL A 123 9.22 -2.48 -17.03
CA VAL A 123 8.02 -3.30 -16.77
C VAL A 123 6.77 -2.50 -17.11
N THR A 124 6.70 -1.23 -16.67
CA THR A 124 5.61 -0.31 -16.98
C THR A 124 5.42 -0.17 -18.50
N ASP A 125 6.49 0.09 -19.25
CA ASP A 125 6.43 0.29 -20.70
C ASP A 125 5.99 -0.99 -21.42
N ARG A 126 6.52 -2.14 -21.01
CA ARG A 126 6.13 -3.42 -21.60
C ARG A 126 4.68 -3.78 -21.30
N LEU A 127 4.21 -3.52 -20.07
CA LEU A 127 2.79 -3.70 -19.72
C LEU A 127 1.88 -2.84 -20.61
N LYS A 128 2.20 -1.55 -20.79
CA LYS A 128 1.46 -0.65 -21.69
C LYS A 128 1.43 -1.17 -23.13
N GLU A 129 2.55 -1.68 -23.62
CA GLU A 129 2.63 -2.27 -24.96
C GLU A 129 1.71 -3.48 -25.11
N VAL A 130 1.80 -4.45 -24.20
CA VAL A 130 1.00 -5.70 -24.22
C VAL A 130 -0.49 -5.39 -24.10
N ILE A 131 -0.87 -4.53 -23.16
CA ILE A 131 -2.28 -4.11 -22.96
C ILE A 131 -2.85 -3.49 -24.24
N ARG A 132 -2.08 -2.66 -24.95
CA ARG A 132 -2.49 -2.07 -26.22
C ARG A 132 -2.62 -3.11 -27.32
N GLN A 133 -1.66 -4.02 -27.45
CA GLN A 133 -1.65 -5.07 -28.49
C GLN A 133 -2.82 -6.05 -28.31
N GLU A 134 -3.08 -6.47 -27.08
CA GLU A 134 -4.11 -7.45 -26.72
C GLU A 134 -5.48 -6.81 -26.44
N ARG A 135 -5.57 -5.47 -26.49
CA ARG A 135 -6.79 -4.69 -26.21
C ARG A 135 -7.38 -4.98 -24.83
N LEU A 136 -6.51 -5.17 -23.84
CA LEU A 136 -6.91 -5.42 -22.45
C LEU A 136 -7.45 -4.12 -21.84
N LYS A 137 -8.52 -4.22 -21.03
CA LYS A 137 -9.11 -3.08 -20.32
C LYS A 137 -8.46 -2.87 -18.95
N TYR A 138 -7.12 -2.82 -18.91
CA TYR A 138 -6.33 -2.69 -17.69
C TYR A 138 -5.75 -1.28 -17.60
N GLU A 139 -5.83 -0.66 -16.41
CA GLU A 139 -5.24 0.64 -16.12
C GLU A 139 -3.81 0.43 -15.58
N ILE A 140 -2.81 1.07 -16.17
CA ILE A 140 -1.45 1.10 -15.64
C ILE A 140 -1.23 2.41 -14.88
N VAL A 141 -0.79 2.28 -13.63
CA VAL A 141 -0.51 3.39 -12.72
C VAL A 141 0.97 3.33 -12.34
N PRO A 142 1.84 4.07 -13.05
CA PRO A 142 3.24 4.17 -12.64
C PRO A 142 3.34 4.97 -11.34
N ILE A 143 4.07 4.42 -10.37
CA ILE A 143 4.33 5.05 -9.07
C ILE A 143 5.76 5.56 -9.05
N GLN A 144 5.92 6.86 -8.85
CA GLN A 144 7.23 7.50 -8.73
C GLN A 144 7.42 7.95 -7.28
N ASN A 145 8.08 7.14 -6.47
CA ASN A 145 8.27 7.36 -5.03
C ASN A 145 8.97 8.69 -4.73
N GLY A 146 9.95 9.05 -5.57
CA GLY A 146 10.70 10.31 -5.47
C GLY A 146 9.93 11.57 -5.91
N SER A 147 8.75 11.43 -6.51
CA SER A 147 7.98 12.58 -7.02
C SER A 147 7.37 13.43 -5.90
N SER A 148 6.86 14.61 -6.26
CA SER A 148 6.16 15.47 -5.29
C SER A 148 4.88 14.82 -4.76
N ALA A 149 4.65 14.91 -3.45
CA ALA A 149 3.36 14.56 -2.85
C ALA A 149 2.22 15.47 -3.37
N ILE A 150 0.97 15.03 -3.17
CA ILE A 150 -0.22 15.86 -3.40
C ILE A 150 -0.25 16.92 -2.30
N GLU A 151 -0.20 16.50 -1.04
CA GLU A 151 -0.16 17.37 0.13
C GLU A 151 1.28 17.80 0.42
N LYS A 152 1.83 18.64 -0.48
CA LYS A 152 3.24 19.08 -0.43
C LYS A 152 3.64 19.74 0.89
N ASP A 153 2.70 20.29 1.64
CA ASP A 153 2.94 20.91 2.94
C ASP A 153 3.01 19.89 4.09
N LYS A 154 2.46 18.68 3.91
CA LYS A 154 2.48 17.59 4.90
C LYS A 154 3.60 16.58 4.66
N TYR A 155 3.99 16.36 3.40
CA TYR A 155 4.90 15.28 3.03
C TYR A 155 6.11 15.74 2.24
N TYR A 156 7.25 15.09 2.48
CA TYR A 156 8.48 15.34 1.73
C TYR A 156 8.38 14.89 0.26
N ASN A 157 7.83 13.71 0.02
CA ASN A 157 7.68 13.10 -1.31
C ASN A 157 6.47 12.15 -1.35
N LYS A 158 6.18 11.61 -2.54
CA LYS A 158 5.06 10.69 -2.78
C LYS A 158 5.15 9.42 -1.92
N ALA A 159 6.36 8.88 -1.72
CA ALA A 159 6.56 7.73 -0.85
C ALA A 159 6.08 8.00 0.59
N SER A 160 6.46 9.15 1.15
CA SER A 160 6.07 9.55 2.51
C SER A 160 4.54 9.72 2.62
N GLU A 161 3.91 10.29 1.60
CA GLU A 161 2.45 10.40 1.52
C GLU A 161 1.76 9.03 1.48
N MET A 162 2.19 8.11 0.62
CA MET A 162 1.56 6.79 0.50
C MET A 162 1.71 5.95 1.77
N TRP A 163 2.88 6.01 2.42
CA TRP A 163 3.13 5.33 3.68
C TRP A 163 2.28 5.90 4.83
N ASP A 164 2.15 7.23 4.92
CA ASP A 164 1.30 7.84 5.95
C ASP A 164 -0.19 7.58 5.71
N ASN A 165 -0.64 7.54 4.45
CA ASN A 165 -2.01 7.14 4.12
C ASN A 165 -2.28 5.69 4.55
N MET A 166 -1.33 4.77 4.31
CA MET A 166 -1.45 3.39 4.81
C MET A 166 -1.49 3.34 6.34
N ARG A 167 -0.68 4.16 7.03
CA ARG A 167 -0.75 4.31 8.49
C ARG A 167 -2.15 4.71 8.93
N GLU A 168 -2.72 5.74 8.32
CA GLU A 168 -4.06 6.25 8.66
C GLU A 168 -5.15 5.17 8.48
N GLU A 169 -5.10 4.40 7.39
CA GLU A 169 -6.04 3.30 7.15
C GLU A 169 -5.89 2.15 8.17
N LEU A 170 -4.65 1.77 8.52
CA LEU A 170 -4.39 0.73 9.53
C LEU A 170 -4.80 1.19 10.94
N ASP A 171 -4.53 2.44 11.30
CA ASP A 171 -4.96 3.05 12.56
C ASP A 171 -6.50 3.09 12.65
N ALA A 172 -7.18 3.39 11.54
CA ALA A 172 -8.63 3.35 11.44
C ALA A 172 -9.17 1.92 11.58
N ASN A 173 -8.51 0.92 10.98
CA ASN A 173 -8.89 -0.48 11.09
C ASN A 173 -8.74 -1.00 12.53
N LEU A 174 -7.65 -0.64 13.22
CA LEU A 174 -7.42 -0.93 14.64
C LEU A 174 -8.47 -0.25 15.53
N SER A 175 -8.74 1.03 15.30
CA SER A 175 -9.77 1.77 16.03
C SER A 175 -11.15 1.12 15.85
N GLY A 176 -11.45 0.65 14.65
CA GLY A 176 -12.65 -0.11 14.34
C GLY A 176 -12.73 -1.44 15.09
N PHE A 177 -11.62 -2.17 15.17
CA PHE A 177 -11.53 -3.40 15.96
C PHE A 177 -11.86 -3.20 17.44
N ILE A 178 -11.24 -2.19 18.07
CA ILE A 178 -11.50 -1.85 19.48
C ILE A 178 -12.97 -1.49 19.71
N GLN A 179 -13.62 -0.90 18.70
CA GLN A 179 -15.03 -0.47 18.75
C GLN A 179 -16.01 -1.54 18.26
N ASN A 180 -15.57 -2.77 17.99
CA ASN A 180 -16.39 -3.85 17.41
C ASN A 180 -17.08 -3.47 16.10
N LYS A 181 -16.39 -2.71 15.24
CA LYS A 181 -16.83 -2.36 13.89
C LYS A 181 -16.27 -3.33 12.86
N GLU A 182 -16.93 -3.38 11.70
CA GLU A 182 -16.50 -4.16 10.55
C GLU A 182 -15.08 -3.81 10.10
N ALA A 183 -14.38 -4.78 9.53
CA ALA A 183 -13.02 -4.60 9.02
C ALA A 183 -13.02 -3.80 7.72
N ILE A 184 -12.05 -2.88 7.62
CA ILE A 184 -11.80 -2.12 6.39
C ILE A 184 -10.56 -2.63 5.66
N ILE A 185 -9.62 -3.26 6.38
CA ILE A 185 -8.42 -3.87 5.80
C ILE A 185 -8.24 -5.29 6.35
N GLN A 186 -7.90 -6.20 5.44
CA GLN A 186 -7.39 -7.53 5.74
C GLN A 186 -6.03 -7.70 5.03
N LEU A 187 -4.97 -7.91 5.81
CA LEU A 187 -3.63 -8.21 5.33
C LEU A 187 -3.36 -9.73 5.40
N PRO A 188 -2.50 -10.28 4.52
CA PRO A 188 -2.03 -11.65 4.69
C PRO A 188 -1.19 -11.77 5.96
N ASN A 189 -1.25 -12.93 6.62
CA ASN A 189 -0.42 -13.22 7.78
C ASN A 189 1.00 -13.61 7.33
N ASP A 190 1.80 -12.58 7.02
CA ASP A 190 3.13 -12.71 6.45
C ASP A 190 4.16 -11.97 7.33
N ASP A 191 5.03 -12.73 8.01
CA ASP A 191 5.97 -12.18 9.00
C ASP A 191 6.89 -11.08 8.42
N LYS A 192 7.32 -11.23 7.16
CA LYS A 192 8.16 -10.23 6.49
C LYS A 192 7.36 -8.95 6.21
N LEU A 193 6.14 -9.06 5.71
CA LEU A 193 5.25 -7.90 5.53
C LEU A 193 5.01 -7.18 6.85
N ILE A 194 4.67 -7.94 7.90
CA ILE A 194 4.41 -7.38 9.24
C ILE A 194 5.64 -6.62 9.74
N LYS A 195 6.81 -7.25 9.67
CA LYS A 195 8.08 -6.64 10.05
C LYS A 195 8.36 -5.38 9.24
N GLN A 196 8.22 -5.42 7.91
CA GLN A 196 8.53 -4.29 7.04
C GLN A 196 7.60 -3.08 7.29
N LEU A 197 6.29 -3.30 7.44
CA LEU A 197 5.35 -2.23 7.76
C LEU A 197 5.62 -1.61 9.14
N SER A 198 5.86 -2.46 10.15
CA SER A 198 5.99 -2.03 11.55
C SER A 198 7.35 -1.46 11.94
N ASN A 199 8.38 -1.62 11.10
CA ASN A 199 9.75 -1.17 11.42
C ASN A 199 10.22 0.02 10.59
N ARG A 200 9.44 0.54 9.63
CA ARG A 200 9.88 1.69 8.83
C ARG A 200 9.89 2.96 9.67
N LYS A 201 11.06 3.57 9.80
CA LYS A 201 11.20 4.81 10.59
C LYS A 201 10.73 6.03 9.81
N TYR A 202 10.42 7.10 10.52
CA TYR A 202 10.15 8.40 9.93
C TYR A 202 10.73 9.54 10.76
N THR A 203 10.83 10.71 10.13
CA THR A 203 11.20 11.96 10.76
C THR A 203 10.16 13.03 10.43
N VAL A 204 10.10 14.06 11.26
CA VAL A 204 9.29 15.25 11.02
C VAL A 204 10.22 16.45 11.03
N ASP A 205 10.25 17.21 9.94
CA ASP A 205 11.10 18.40 9.84
C ASP A 205 10.54 19.58 10.67
N SER A 206 11.29 20.68 10.72
CA SER A 206 10.88 21.88 11.46
C SER A 206 9.61 22.56 10.92
N LYS A 207 9.19 22.21 9.70
CA LYS A 207 7.95 22.68 9.06
C LYS A 207 6.80 21.70 9.26
N GLY A 208 7.02 20.58 9.95
CA GLY A 208 6.02 19.56 10.21
C GLY A 208 5.86 18.54 9.08
N LYS A 209 6.75 18.52 8.09
CA LYS A 209 6.68 17.55 6.98
C LYS A 209 7.16 16.19 7.43
N ILE A 210 6.38 15.16 7.12
CA ILE A 210 6.73 13.76 7.32
C ILE A 210 7.66 13.31 6.20
N GLN A 211 8.78 12.71 6.59
CA GLN A 211 9.71 12.05 5.70
C GLN A 211 10.01 10.65 6.24
N ILE A 212 9.67 9.63 5.44
CA ILE A 212 10.03 8.24 5.78
C ILE A 212 11.52 7.99 5.57
N GLU A 213 12.06 7.06 6.36
CA GLU A 213 13.36 6.43 6.14
C GLU A 213 13.48 5.97 4.68
N SER A 214 14.68 6.00 4.09
CA SER A 214 14.89 5.52 2.71
C SER A 214 15.02 3.99 2.64
N LYS A 215 14.78 3.38 1.45
CA LYS A 215 14.95 1.93 1.23
C LYS A 215 16.35 1.46 1.68
N LYS A 216 17.38 2.25 1.37
CA LYS A 216 18.79 1.96 1.71
C LYS A 216 19.07 2.03 3.21
N GLU A 217 18.51 3.02 3.91
CA GLU A 217 18.71 3.18 5.36
C GLU A 217 18.05 2.05 6.14
N MET A 218 16.81 1.68 5.78
CA MET A 218 16.14 0.55 6.40
C MET A 218 16.91 -0.75 6.18
N LYS A 219 17.34 -1.02 4.93
CA LYS A 219 18.14 -2.22 4.63
C LYS A 219 19.43 -2.27 5.42
N LYS A 220 20.10 -1.13 5.61
CA LYS A 220 21.30 -1.03 6.46
C LYS A 220 20.99 -1.31 7.94
N ARG A 221 19.84 -0.87 8.44
CA ARG A 221 19.45 -1.00 9.86
C ARG A 221 18.92 -2.37 10.23
N ILE A 222 18.04 -2.94 9.42
CA ILE A 222 17.32 -4.19 9.76
C ILE A 222 17.63 -5.37 8.83
N GLY A 223 18.51 -5.16 7.84
CA GLY A 223 18.99 -6.21 6.92
C GLY A 223 18.12 -6.42 5.67
N GLU A 224 16.99 -5.73 5.52
CA GLU A 224 16.08 -5.90 4.39
C GLU A 224 15.42 -4.59 3.94
N SER A 225 15.10 -4.51 2.65
CA SER A 225 14.26 -3.46 2.05
C SER A 225 12.78 -3.71 2.31
N PRO A 226 11.92 -2.69 2.25
CA PRO A 226 10.48 -2.81 2.51
C PRO A 226 9.68 -3.34 1.30
N ASP A 227 10.22 -4.24 0.48
CA ASP A 227 9.65 -4.56 -0.84
C ASP A 227 8.21 -5.08 -0.77
N ARG A 228 7.86 -5.84 0.28
CA ARG A 228 6.49 -6.35 0.49
C ARG A 228 5.56 -5.25 0.96
N ALA A 229 6.02 -4.42 1.90
CA ALA A 229 5.26 -3.28 2.38
C ALA A 229 4.97 -2.29 1.24
N ASP A 230 5.98 -1.96 0.43
CA ASP A 230 5.84 -1.06 -0.71
C ASP A 230 4.87 -1.62 -1.76
N ALA A 231 4.98 -2.90 -2.14
CA ALA A 231 4.01 -3.52 -3.06
C ALA A 231 2.56 -3.47 -2.53
N VAL A 232 2.36 -3.74 -1.23
CA VAL A 232 1.03 -3.62 -0.60
C VAL A 232 0.54 -2.18 -0.67
N ILE A 233 1.36 -1.21 -0.29
CA ILE A 233 1.03 0.22 -0.32
C ILE A 233 0.68 0.68 -1.74
N TYR A 234 1.45 0.24 -2.75
CA TYR A 234 1.13 0.55 -4.15
C TYR A 234 -0.24 0.03 -4.53
N SER A 235 -0.65 -1.15 -4.06
CA SER A 235 -1.99 -1.67 -4.33
C SER A 235 -3.11 -0.74 -3.85
N PHE A 236 -2.87 0.08 -2.80
CA PHE A 236 -3.79 1.10 -2.28
C PHE A 236 -3.63 2.48 -2.91
N ALA A 237 -2.52 2.76 -3.60
CA ALA A 237 -2.27 4.07 -4.21
C ALA A 237 -3.32 4.42 -5.28
N GLU A 238 -4.00 5.55 -5.17
CA GLU A 238 -4.89 6.04 -6.21
C GLU A 238 -4.20 7.14 -7.02
N ASN A 239 -4.46 7.16 -8.34
CA ASN A 239 -4.08 8.30 -9.17
C ASN A 239 -4.93 9.51 -8.77
N ASN A 240 -4.33 10.71 -8.80
CA ASN A 240 -4.90 12.01 -8.43
C ASN A 240 -6.12 12.47 -9.25
N ASN A 241 -6.90 11.56 -9.84
CA ASN A 241 -8.23 11.79 -10.35
C ASN A 241 -9.24 10.95 -9.56
N THR A 242 -9.32 11.21 -8.26
CA THR A 242 -10.48 10.82 -7.49
C THR A 242 -11.63 11.72 -7.92
N ASP A 243 -12.44 11.26 -8.88
CA ASP A 243 -13.82 11.71 -8.91
C ASP A 243 -14.49 11.13 -7.64
N LEU A 244 -14.49 11.94 -6.58
CA LEU A 244 -15.07 11.64 -5.27
C LEU A 244 -16.60 11.52 -5.32
N SER A 245 -17.21 11.55 -6.51
CA SER A 245 -18.63 11.27 -6.73
C SER A 245 -19.03 9.85 -6.32
N LEU A 246 -18.10 8.88 -6.34
CA LEU A 246 -18.39 7.48 -5.97
C LEU A 246 -18.39 7.21 -4.46
N LEU A 247 -17.88 8.13 -3.62
CA LEU A 247 -17.90 8.00 -2.16
C LEU A 247 -19.02 8.80 -1.48
N LYS A 248 -19.80 9.58 -2.25
CA LYS A 248 -21.02 10.20 -1.76
C LYS A 248 -22.21 9.44 -2.33
N GLY A 249 -22.88 8.65 -1.49
CA GLY A 249 -24.14 7.98 -1.80
C GLY A 249 -25.27 8.95 -2.15
N GLY A 250 -25.18 9.59 -3.31
CA GLY A 250 -26.24 10.37 -3.94
C GLY A 250 -26.79 9.55 -5.10
N SER A 251 -28.08 9.26 -5.06
CA SER A 251 -28.80 8.57 -6.13
C SER A 251 -28.57 9.26 -7.48
N VAL A 252 -28.15 8.51 -8.48
CA VAL A 252 -28.25 8.95 -9.89
C VAL A 252 -29.68 8.67 -10.34
N TRP A 253 -30.55 9.67 -10.20
CA TRP A 253 -31.77 9.81 -11.01
C TRP A 253 -31.69 11.16 -11.70
N GLY A 254 -31.77 11.14 -13.03
CA GLY A 254 -31.71 12.31 -13.91
C GLY A 254 -30.99 11.99 -15.21
#